data_AF-A0A2J8QX94-F1
#
_entry.id   AF-A0A2J8QX94-F1
#
_cell.length_a   1.000
_cell.length_b   1.000
_cell.length_c   1.000
_cell.angle_alpha   90.00
_cell.angle_beta   90.00
_cell.angle_gamma   90.00
#
_symmetry.space_group_name_H-M   'P 1'
#
loop_
_entity.id
_entity.type
_entity.pdbx_description
1 polymer ?
#
loop_
_entity_poly.entity_id
_entity_poly.type
_entity_poly.pdbx_seq_one_letter_code
_entity_poly.pdbx_strand_id
1 'polypeptide(L)'
;MRVAGAAKLVVAVAVFLLTFYVISQVFEIKMDASLGNLFARSALDTAAHSTKPPRYKCGISKACPEKHFAFKMASGAANVVGPKICLEDNVLMSGVKNNVGRGINVALANGKTGEVLDTKYFDMWGGDVAPFIEFLKAIQDGTIVLMGTYD
;
A
#
# COMPACT_ATOMS: atom_id res chain seq x y z
N MET A 1 34.80 -77.15 -9.69
CA MET A 1 34.28 -76.01 -8.90
C MET A 1 34.38 -74.68 -9.67
N ARG A 2 33.90 -74.57 -10.92
CA ARG A 2 34.00 -73.32 -11.73
C ARG A 2 32.67 -72.81 -12.32
N VAL A 3 31.66 -73.68 -12.47
CA VAL A 3 30.37 -73.33 -13.10
C VAL A 3 29.43 -72.59 -12.14
N ALA A 4 29.42 -72.96 -10.86
CA ALA A 4 28.54 -72.33 -9.85
C ALA A 4 28.92 -70.87 -9.54
N GLY A 5 30.21 -70.51 -9.66
CA GLY A 5 30.68 -69.14 -9.47
C GLY A 5 30.31 -68.22 -10.63
N ALA A 6 30.47 -68.71 -11.87
CA ALA A 6 30.08 -67.99 -13.07
C ALA A 6 28.57 -67.74 -13.13
N ALA A 7 27.74 -68.73 -12.78
CA ALA A 7 26.30 -68.57 -12.74
C ALA A 7 25.85 -67.51 -11.72
N LYS A 8 26.45 -67.48 -10.52
CA LYS A 8 26.16 -66.45 -9.51
C LYS A 8 26.59 -65.05 -9.94
N LEU A 9 27.71 -64.93 -10.66
CA LEU A 9 28.18 -63.65 -11.21
C LEU A 9 27.21 -63.12 -12.27
N VAL A 10 26.74 -63.98 -13.18
CA VAL A 10 25.78 -63.60 -14.22
C VAL A 10 24.46 -63.14 -13.61
N VAL A 11 23.96 -63.86 -12.59
CA VAL A 11 22.74 -63.47 -11.87
C VAL A 11 22.94 -62.12 -11.16
N ALA A 12 24.07 -61.91 -10.49
CA ALA A 12 24.35 -60.64 -9.81
C ALA A 12 24.42 -59.45 -10.78
N VAL A 13 25.03 -59.63 -11.95
CA VAL A 13 25.10 -58.60 -13.00
C VAL A 13 23.71 -58.31 -13.57
N ALA A 14 22.90 -59.33 -13.82
CA ALA A 14 21.53 -59.15 -14.31
C ALA A 14 20.65 -58.40 -13.30
N VAL A 15 20.75 -58.74 -12.00
CA VAL A 15 20.05 -58.02 -10.94
C VAL A 15 20.52 -56.57 -10.86
N PHE A 16 21.82 -56.31 -10.95
CA PHE A 16 22.36 -54.95 -10.92
C PHE A 16 21.82 -54.10 -12.09
N LEU A 17 21.83 -54.64 -13.31
CA LEU A 17 21.30 -53.94 -14.49
C LEU A 17 19.79 -53.67 -14.38
N LEU A 18 19.01 -54.63 -13.87
CA LEU A 18 17.58 -54.44 -13.62
C LEU A 18 17.33 -53.35 -12.57
N THR A 19 18.08 -53.35 -11.47
CA THR A 19 17.92 -52.31 -10.43
C THR A 19 18.29 -50.93 -10.97
N PHE A 20 19.38 -50.82 -11.75
CA PHE A 20 19.79 -49.57 -12.37
C PHE A 20 18.71 -49.03 -13.34
N TYR A 21 18.15 -49.91 -14.18
CA TYR A 21 17.08 -49.54 -15.11
C TYR A 21 15.84 -49.01 -14.39
N VAL A 22 15.40 -49.69 -13.32
CA VAL A 22 14.25 -49.25 -12.52
C VAL A 22 14.50 -47.90 -11.85
N ILE A 23 15.71 -47.68 -11.32
CA ILE A 23 16.08 -46.39 -10.70
C ILE A 23 16.07 -45.26 -11.74
N SER A 24 16.60 -45.49 -12.94
CA SER A 24 16.58 -44.49 -14.02
C SER A 24 15.15 -44.10 -14.42
N GLN A 25 14.25 -45.07 -14.58
CA GLN A 25 12.84 -44.83 -14.89
C GLN A 25 12.13 -44.00 -13.80
N VAL A 26 12.38 -44.32 -12.53
CA VAL A 26 11.80 -43.58 -11.40
C VAL A 26 12.34 -42.15 -11.32
N PHE A 27 13.62 -41.94 -11.63
CA PHE A 27 14.24 -40.62 -11.59
C PHE A 27 13.71 -39.70 -12.70
N GLU A 28 13.51 -40.22 -13.93
CA GLU A 28 12.90 -39.45 -15.02
C GLU A 28 11.45 -39.03 -14.69
N ILE A 29 10.62 -39.96 -14.20
CA ILE A 29 9.21 -39.65 -13.83
C ILE A 29 9.14 -38.58 -12.72
N LYS A 30 10.04 -38.64 -11.73
CA LYS A 30 10.06 -37.69 -10.62
C LYS A 30 10.55 -36.30 -11.05
N MET A 31 11.47 -36.25 -12.02
CA MET A 31 11.98 -35.00 -12.58
C MET A 31 10.92 -34.29 -13.42
N ASP A 32 10.21 -34.98 -14.31
CA ASP A 32 9.13 -34.37 -15.11
C ASP A 32 7.98 -33.85 -14.24
N ALA A 33 7.58 -34.62 -13.22
CA ALA A 33 6.54 -34.18 -12.28
C ALA A 33 6.97 -32.99 -11.41
N SER A 34 8.24 -32.95 -10.98
CA SER A 34 8.78 -31.85 -10.17
C SER A 34 9.01 -30.58 -10.98
N LEU A 35 9.47 -30.71 -12.23
CA LEU A 35 9.71 -29.57 -13.13
C LEU A 35 8.36 -29.00 -13.62
N GLY A 36 7.40 -29.85 -13.97
CA GLY A 36 6.05 -29.45 -14.37
C GLY A 36 5.30 -28.68 -13.27
N ASN A 37 5.41 -29.11 -12.00
CA ASN A 37 4.81 -28.41 -10.87
C ASN A 37 5.50 -27.06 -10.54
N LEU A 38 6.78 -26.88 -10.90
CA LEU A 38 7.48 -25.61 -10.76
C LEU A 38 7.08 -24.61 -11.86
N PHE A 39 7.01 -25.06 -13.12
CA PHE A 39 6.60 -24.20 -14.23
C PHE A 39 5.11 -23.82 -14.19
N ALA A 40 4.24 -24.74 -13.73
CA ALA A 40 2.81 -24.43 -13.54
C ALA A 40 2.57 -23.35 -12.48
N ARG A 41 3.45 -23.21 -11.48
CA ARG A 41 3.37 -22.13 -10.48
C ARG A 41 3.81 -20.78 -11.03
N SER A 42 4.85 -20.73 -11.88
CA SER A 42 5.33 -19.46 -12.45
C SER A 42 4.43 -18.89 -13.56
N ALA A 43 3.69 -19.74 -14.30
CA ALA A 43 2.81 -19.27 -15.37
C ALA A 43 1.47 -18.67 -14.87
N LEU A 44 1.09 -18.92 -13.61
CA LEU A 44 -0.18 -18.44 -13.04
C LEU A 44 -0.06 -17.05 -12.38
N ASP A 45 1.16 -16.53 -12.19
CA ASP A 45 1.40 -15.22 -11.57
C ASP A 45 1.28 -14.04 -12.55
N THR A 46 1.05 -14.27 -13.84
CA THR A 46 0.91 -13.17 -14.83
C THR A 46 -0.51 -12.56 -14.88
N ALA A 47 -1.45 -13.10 -14.11
CA ALA A 47 -2.80 -12.57 -13.98
C ALA A 47 -3.19 -12.34 -12.51
N ALA A 48 -2.28 -11.80 -11.71
CA ALA A 48 -2.63 -11.25 -10.41
C ALA A 48 -3.47 -9.97 -10.62
N HIS A 49 -4.77 -10.12 -10.86
CA HIS A 49 -5.71 -9.03 -10.60
C HIS A 49 -5.47 -8.56 -9.16
N SER A 50 -5.08 -7.30 -9.00
CA SER A 50 -4.88 -6.70 -7.68
C SER A 50 -6.14 -6.89 -6.85
N THR A 51 -6.07 -7.80 -5.86
CA THR A 51 -7.14 -8.03 -4.86
C THR A 51 -7.32 -6.85 -3.90
N LYS A 52 -6.46 -5.82 -4.00
CA LYS A 52 -6.62 -4.60 -3.21
C LYS A 52 -7.78 -3.77 -3.76
N PRO A 53 -8.71 -3.32 -2.90
CA PRO A 53 -9.76 -2.40 -3.33
C PRO A 53 -9.13 -1.16 -3.97
N PRO A 54 -9.77 -0.56 -4.99
CA PRO A 54 -9.26 0.63 -5.64
C PRO A 54 -9.06 1.74 -4.61
N ARG A 55 -7.86 2.35 -4.61
CA ARG A 55 -7.55 3.47 -3.73
C ARG A 55 -7.90 4.77 -4.45
N TYR A 56 -8.86 5.52 -3.90
CA TYR A 56 -9.24 6.83 -4.40
C TYR A 56 -8.43 7.94 -3.70
N LYS A 57 -8.40 9.14 -4.31
CA LYS A 57 -7.70 10.33 -3.78
C LYS A 57 -8.07 10.59 -2.31
N CYS A 58 -7.09 10.91 -1.48
CA CYS A 58 -7.22 11.07 -0.01
C CYS A 58 -7.77 9.83 0.73
N GLY A 59 -7.89 8.66 0.08
CA GLY A 59 -8.45 7.45 0.69
C GLY A 59 -9.94 7.59 1.03
N ILE A 60 -10.70 8.25 0.15
CA ILE A 60 -12.17 8.27 0.19
C ILE A 60 -12.76 6.93 -0.29
N SER A 61 -14.03 6.67 0.01
CA SER A 61 -14.69 5.38 -0.26
C SER A 61 -15.10 5.17 -1.72
N LYS A 62 -15.29 6.24 -2.48
CA LYS A 62 -15.71 6.23 -3.89
C LYS A 62 -15.09 7.40 -4.65
N ALA A 63 -14.93 7.27 -5.95
CA ALA A 63 -14.44 8.38 -6.78
C ALA A 63 -15.39 9.59 -6.73
N CYS A 64 -14.80 10.79 -6.77
CA CYS A 64 -15.55 12.03 -6.97
C CYS A 64 -16.04 12.12 -8.44
N PRO A 65 -17.20 12.75 -8.69
CA PRO A 65 -17.64 13.08 -10.05
C PRO A 65 -16.68 14.07 -10.73
N GLU A 66 -16.87 14.28 -12.03
CA GLU A 66 -16.11 15.29 -12.77
C GLU A 66 -16.27 16.69 -12.15
N LYS A 67 -15.21 17.51 -12.23
CA LYS A 67 -15.18 18.88 -11.69
C LYS A 67 -15.47 18.99 -10.19
N HIS A 68 -15.17 17.95 -9.41
CA HIS A 68 -15.21 17.97 -7.95
C HIS A 68 -13.83 17.69 -7.37
N PHE A 69 -13.52 18.31 -6.24
CA PHE A 69 -12.32 18.00 -5.46
C PHE A 69 -12.61 16.93 -4.41
N ALA A 70 -11.72 15.95 -4.31
CA ALA A 70 -11.68 14.98 -3.23
C ALA A 70 -11.01 15.58 -2.00
N PHE A 71 -11.64 15.47 -0.83
CA PHE A 71 -11.01 15.83 0.43
C PHE A 71 -11.30 14.78 1.50
N LYS A 72 -10.39 14.69 2.47
CA LYS A 72 -10.60 13.91 3.69
C LYS A 72 -9.92 14.63 4.84
N MET A 73 -10.64 14.75 5.94
CA MET A 73 -10.12 15.43 7.12
C MET A 73 -10.52 14.72 8.41
N ALA A 74 -9.72 14.94 9.44
CA ALA A 74 -9.97 14.49 10.80
C ALA A 74 -9.48 15.58 11.76
N SER A 75 -10.25 15.82 12.83
CA SER A 75 -9.76 16.57 13.99
C SER A 75 -8.62 15.81 14.68
N GLY A 76 -7.93 16.48 15.60
CA GLY A 76 -7.01 15.81 16.49
C GLY A 76 -7.72 14.89 17.49
N ALA A 77 -6.92 14.09 18.19
CA ALA A 77 -7.36 13.29 19.32
C ALA A 77 -6.65 13.77 20.59
N ALA A 78 -7.41 14.46 21.45
CA ALA A 78 -6.88 15.24 22.57
C ALA A 78 -5.67 16.09 22.11
N ASN A 79 -4.65 16.22 22.94
CA ASN A 79 -3.40 16.92 22.67
C ASN A 79 -2.25 16.02 22.18
N VAL A 80 -2.53 14.78 21.79
CA VAL A 80 -1.48 13.78 21.45
C VAL A 80 -1.40 13.44 19.98
N VAL A 81 -2.51 13.53 19.23
CA VAL A 81 -2.54 13.28 17.79
C VAL A 81 -3.12 14.49 17.09
N GLY A 82 -2.28 15.19 16.33
CA GLY A 82 -2.70 16.35 15.55
C GLY A 82 -3.69 16.00 14.42
N PRO A 83 -4.48 16.98 13.95
CA PRO A 83 -5.46 16.81 12.90
C PRO A 83 -4.78 16.44 11.57
N LYS A 84 -5.59 15.98 10.62
CA LYS A 84 -5.14 15.69 9.26
C LYS A 84 -6.10 16.32 8.26
N ILE A 85 -5.58 17.07 7.29
CA ILE A 85 -6.34 17.68 6.20
C ILE A 85 -5.69 17.27 4.88
N CYS A 86 -6.46 16.62 4.01
CA CYS A 86 -6.06 16.19 2.67
C CYS A 86 -7.02 16.74 1.63
N LEU A 87 -6.48 17.26 0.52
CA LEU A 87 -7.20 17.75 -0.65
C LEU A 87 -6.52 17.24 -1.92
N GLU A 88 -7.27 16.65 -2.85
CA GLU A 88 -6.76 16.13 -4.13
C GLU A 88 -5.54 15.20 -3.98
N ASP A 89 -5.59 14.30 -2.99
CA ASP A 89 -4.52 13.37 -2.59
C ASP A 89 -3.26 14.04 -1.99
N ASN A 90 -3.28 15.36 -1.83
CA ASN A 90 -2.23 16.12 -1.19
C ASN A 90 -2.56 16.34 0.30
N VAL A 91 -1.72 15.81 1.18
CA VAL A 91 -1.81 16.09 2.63
C VAL A 91 -1.30 17.51 2.87
N LEU A 92 -2.24 18.43 3.12
CA LEU A 92 -1.97 19.85 3.38
C LEU A 92 -1.47 20.04 4.81
N MET A 93 -2.17 19.46 5.78
CA MET A 93 -1.83 19.56 7.20
C MET A 93 -1.84 18.19 7.84
N SER A 94 -0.83 17.87 8.66
CA SER A 94 -0.83 16.66 9.49
C SER A 94 0.22 16.72 10.60
N GLY A 95 0.03 15.91 11.65
CA GLY A 95 1.05 15.70 12.68
C GLY A 95 2.41 15.30 12.09
N VAL A 96 2.43 14.41 11.09
CA VAL A 96 3.67 13.93 10.45
C VAL A 96 4.39 15.04 9.67
N LYS A 97 3.65 16.03 9.15
CA LYS A 97 4.22 17.21 8.46
C LYS A 97 4.69 18.29 9.44
N ASN A 98 4.47 18.13 10.75
CA ASN A 98 4.83 19.11 11.78
C ASN A 98 4.31 20.52 11.52
N ASN A 99 3.13 20.64 10.88
CA ASN A 99 2.50 21.92 10.54
C ASN A 99 1.10 22.07 11.14
N VAL A 100 0.85 21.39 12.26
CA VAL A 100 -0.40 21.45 13.02
C VAL A 100 -0.12 21.86 14.46
N GLY A 101 -1.07 22.54 15.09
CA GLY A 101 -0.95 23.04 16.46
C GLY A 101 -2.31 23.12 17.15
N ARG A 102 -2.30 23.32 18.48
CA ARG A 102 -3.51 23.45 19.30
C ARG A 102 -4.44 24.51 18.75
N GLY A 103 -5.74 24.31 18.92
CA GLY A 103 -6.79 25.22 18.48
C GLY A 103 -7.28 24.88 17.07
N ILE A 104 -7.46 25.90 16.23
CA ILE A 104 -8.04 25.73 14.89
C ILE A 104 -6.93 25.73 13.83
N ASN A 105 -6.85 24.64 13.07
CA ASN A 105 -5.91 24.44 11.97
C ASN A 105 -6.63 24.71 10.65
N VAL A 106 -6.14 25.64 9.85
CA VAL A 106 -6.79 26.11 8.62
C VAL A 106 -5.89 25.89 7.41
N ALA A 107 -6.42 25.24 6.38
CA ALA A 107 -5.81 25.16 5.06
C ALA A 107 -6.67 25.92 4.04
N LEU A 108 -6.03 26.79 3.27
CA LEU A 108 -6.63 27.53 2.17
C LEU A 108 -6.20 26.91 0.84
N ALA A 109 -7.14 26.77 -0.08
CA ALA A 109 -6.86 26.31 -1.43
C ALA A 109 -7.65 27.12 -2.47
N ASN A 110 -7.10 27.27 -3.67
CA ASN A 110 -7.77 27.94 -4.77
C ASN A 110 -8.98 27.10 -5.22
N GLY A 111 -10.19 27.67 -5.21
CA GLY A 111 -11.41 26.95 -5.56
C GLY A 111 -11.58 26.60 -7.03
N LYS A 112 -10.70 27.08 -7.92
CA LYS A 112 -10.68 26.69 -9.34
C LYS A 112 -9.67 25.58 -9.62
N THR A 113 -8.50 25.62 -9.01
CA THR A 113 -7.40 24.68 -9.30
C THR A 113 -7.22 23.59 -8.24
N GLY A 114 -7.68 23.83 -7.01
CA GLY A 114 -7.44 22.95 -5.87
C GLY A 114 -6.02 23.10 -5.28
N GLU A 115 -5.22 24.05 -5.77
CA GLU A 115 -3.85 24.29 -5.29
C GLU A 115 -3.86 24.98 -3.92
N VAL A 116 -2.93 24.57 -3.05
CA VAL A 116 -2.79 25.16 -1.72
C VAL A 116 -2.30 26.61 -1.81
N LEU A 117 -2.95 27.49 -1.06
CA LEU A 117 -2.60 28.91 -0.95
C LEU A 117 -1.85 29.19 0.36
N ASP A 118 -2.39 28.70 1.47
CA ASP A 118 -1.76 28.85 2.79
C ASP A 118 -2.21 27.74 3.76
N THR A 119 -1.40 27.49 4.78
CA THR A 119 -1.73 26.65 5.93
C THR A 119 -1.27 27.32 7.21
N LYS A 120 -2.18 27.49 8.16
CA LYS A 120 -1.92 28.14 9.46
C LYS A 120 -2.69 27.43 10.57
N TYR A 121 -2.28 27.62 11.81
CA TYR A 121 -3.06 27.22 12.97
C TYR A 121 -3.08 28.36 13.98
N PHE A 122 -4.15 28.42 14.76
CA PHE A 122 -4.39 29.47 15.73
C PHE A 122 -4.80 28.83 17.07
N ASP A 123 -4.02 29.12 18.12
CA ASP A 123 -4.28 28.61 19.47
C ASP A 123 -5.48 29.31 20.08
N MET A 124 -6.62 28.61 20.14
CA MET A 124 -7.88 29.12 20.72
C MET A 124 -7.98 28.93 22.24
N TRP A 125 -6.97 28.33 22.87
CA TRP A 125 -6.94 28.14 24.32
C TRP A 125 -6.13 29.24 25.02
N GLY A 126 -4.88 29.44 24.59
CA GLY A 126 -3.95 30.37 25.21
C GLY A 126 -3.46 31.51 24.30
N GLY A 127 -3.90 31.54 23.04
CA GLY A 127 -3.51 32.55 22.07
C GLY A 127 -4.47 33.74 22.01
N ASP A 128 -3.98 34.85 21.47
CA ASP A 128 -4.83 36.00 21.10
C ASP A 128 -5.68 35.65 19.87
N VAL A 129 -6.94 36.08 19.88
CA VAL A 129 -7.90 35.88 18.79
C VAL A 129 -7.69 36.86 17.63
N ALA A 130 -7.08 38.03 17.88
CA ALA A 130 -6.94 39.07 16.87
C ALA A 130 -6.22 38.60 15.58
N PRO A 131 -5.09 37.87 15.63
CA PRO A 131 -4.44 37.34 14.43
C PRO A 131 -5.33 36.39 13.61
N PHE A 132 -6.19 35.61 14.27
CA PHE A 132 -7.12 34.72 13.58
C PHE A 132 -8.22 35.51 12.86
N ILE A 133 -8.75 36.55 13.50
CA ILE A 133 -9.75 37.44 12.88
C ILE A 133 -9.17 38.15 11.65
N GLU A 134 -7.94 38.66 11.74
CA GLU A 134 -7.25 39.30 10.62
C GLU A 134 -7.03 38.32 9.47
N PHE A 135 -6.57 37.10 9.77
CA PHE A 135 -6.42 36.04 8.79
C PHE A 135 -7.74 35.73 8.07
N LEU A 136 -8.85 35.59 8.81
CA LEU A 136 -10.17 35.30 8.22
C LEU A 136 -10.65 36.42 7.30
N LYS A 137 -10.45 37.68 7.68
CA LYS A 137 -10.85 38.84 6.88
C LYS A 137 -10.03 39.00 5.59
N ALA A 138 -8.82 38.45 5.55
CA ALA A 138 -7.92 38.52 4.39
C ALA A 138 -8.19 37.41 3.34
N ILE A 139 -9.08 36.45 3.63
CA ILE A 139 -9.40 35.37 2.69
C ILE A 139 -10.11 35.94 1.46
N GLN A 140 -9.60 35.61 0.27
CA GLN A 140 -10.17 36.07 -1.00
C GLN A 140 -11.36 35.21 -1.44
N ASP A 141 -12.29 35.83 -2.15
CA ASP A 141 -13.43 35.14 -2.76
C ASP A 141 -12.98 34.00 -3.69
N GLY A 142 -13.73 32.89 -3.64
CA GLY A 142 -13.40 31.68 -4.40
C GLY A 142 -12.32 30.80 -3.76
N THR A 143 -11.90 31.08 -2.53
CA THR A 143 -11.01 30.22 -1.74
C THR A 143 -11.79 29.11 -1.03
N ILE A 144 -11.31 27.88 -1.12
CA ILE A 144 -11.76 26.76 -0.28
C ILE A 144 -11.07 26.87 1.07
N VAL A 145 -11.86 26.80 2.15
CA VAL A 145 -11.37 26.91 3.53
C VAL A 145 -11.67 25.60 4.28
N LEU A 146 -10.61 24.88 4.66
CA LEU A 146 -10.70 23.61 5.41
C LEU A 146 -10.21 23.87 6.84
N MET A 147 -11.05 23.63 7.84
CA MET A 147 -10.71 23.88 9.25
C MET A 147 -10.85 22.62 10.12
N GLY A 148 -9.85 22.31 10.94
CA GLY A 148 -9.87 21.18 11.87
C GLY A 148 -9.33 21.56 13.26
N THR A 149 -9.96 21.06 14.32
CA THR A 149 -9.55 21.34 15.70
C THR A 149 -8.46 20.38 16.19
N TYR A 150 -7.70 20.81 17.19
CA TYR A 150 -6.70 20.01 17.92
C TYR A 150 -6.61 20.47 19.38
N ASP A 151 -6.34 19.51 20.29
CA ASP A 151 -6.57 19.63 21.74
C ASP A 151 -8.06 19.58 22.11
#